data_AF-A0A846P3M4-F1
#
_entry.id   AF-A0A846P3M4-F1
#
_cell.length_a   1.000
_cell.length_b   1.000
_cell.length_c   1.000
_cell.angle_alpha   90.00
_cell.angle_beta   90.00
_cell.angle_gamma   90.00
#
_symmetry.space_group_name_H-M   'P 1'
#
loop_
_entity.id
_entity.type
_entity.pdbx_description
1 polymer ?
#
loop_
_entity_poly.entity_id
_entity_poly.type
_entity_poly.pdbx_seq_one_letter_code
_entity_poly.pdbx_strand_id
1 'polypeptide(L)'
;MSEKKSRKTTRRAKPPLVVVTGFMGTGKTEVGRQLAEILGLEFVDTDLLIEELEGMTVTGIFQTRGEEYFRAREEEICAKLSKRSGLVIATGGGTLLNEKTFAAFSQTGQIILLTASVDMICTRIRESPLRPLLLEDKIELPDDQFRERILRILSEREPVYRRIRTRVDTTYLNPHEAAVRIASSINIPSRTINIRVPAGSIWARPSDTPQPKGRKSHTALSTIEIGCGVLSKLGDRLKSLGLTSGAFLIVPNTIWELYLDQIAASLDAVSIPYEKIFIHDGDSEKTLEQVSKVIEELASHGAERDSVIVAMGGGVTGDIGGFAASTYMRGIPLVHVPTTLLAQVDSSIGGKVGVNHAWAKNLIGSFYQPLLVLTDPCLLRTLPIEEISSGMAEVVKTAIIGSPNLFDFIERKLHEYPSDELKQTSFLERCITECAAIKASIVEKDPFDQDERKILNLGHTLGHALEAVGEYFELSHGEAVSIGLVAAVRIAVSRGLVDEEFLRRTMTILNRCGLPVTAPPYNEKSIAQSLHLDKKKQSGRFHFVLPVRIGSIMAARVVTDVSEAEMLAALWKGAE
;
A
#
# COMPACT_ATOMS: atom_id res chain seq x y z
N MET A 1 -28.91 29.11 -8.70
CA MET A 1 -29.40 27.75 -9.04
C MET A 1 -28.39 27.08 -9.96
N SER A 2 -27.99 25.84 -9.65
CA SER A 2 -27.18 24.93 -10.48
C SER A 2 -25.63 25.09 -10.52
N GLU A 3 -24.97 24.88 -9.38
CA GLU A 3 -23.63 24.26 -9.33
C GLU A 3 -23.64 23.10 -8.33
N LYS A 4 -24.38 22.05 -8.68
CA LYS A 4 -24.29 20.71 -8.07
C LYS A 4 -24.12 19.71 -9.21
N LYS A 5 -22.92 19.61 -9.77
CA LYS A 5 -22.57 18.50 -10.67
C LYS A 5 -21.28 17.85 -10.20
N SER A 6 -21.47 16.62 -9.71
CA SER A 6 -20.52 15.51 -9.74
C SER A 6 -19.34 15.50 -8.77
N ARG A 7 -19.64 15.39 -7.46
CA ARG A 7 -18.90 14.46 -6.59
C ARG A 7 -19.77 13.23 -6.38
N LYS A 8 -19.90 12.38 -7.41
CA LYS A 8 -20.38 11.01 -7.20
C LYS A 8 -19.21 10.25 -6.57
N THR A 9 -19.16 10.22 -5.25
CA THR A 9 -18.44 9.16 -4.54
C THR A 9 -19.02 7.84 -5.02
N THR A 10 -18.25 7.08 -5.80
CA THR A 10 -18.60 5.72 -6.17
C THR A 10 -18.81 4.94 -4.87
N ARG A 11 -19.99 4.31 -4.73
CA ARG A 11 -20.32 3.46 -3.57
C ARG A 11 -19.19 2.42 -3.43
N ARG A 12 -18.55 2.34 -2.25
CA ARG A 12 -17.43 1.40 -1.99
C ARG A 12 -17.86 0.00 -2.43
N ALA A 13 -17.13 -0.61 -3.35
CA ALA A 13 -17.34 -2.00 -3.70
C ALA A 13 -17.22 -2.85 -2.43
N LYS A 14 -18.16 -3.79 -2.23
CA LYS A 14 -18.14 -4.66 -1.04
C LYS A 14 -16.82 -5.47 -1.07
N PRO A 15 -16.07 -5.58 0.04
CA PRO A 15 -14.91 -6.46 0.10
C PRO A 15 -15.28 -7.89 -0.32
N PRO A 16 -14.37 -8.64 -0.98
CA PRO A 16 -14.71 -9.94 -1.53
C PRO A 16 -14.94 -10.97 -0.44
N LEU A 17 -15.73 -11.99 -0.77
CA LEU A 17 -15.86 -13.22 0.00
C LEU A 17 -15.20 -14.34 -0.83
N VAL A 18 -14.13 -14.94 -0.31
CA VAL A 18 -13.41 -16.02 -0.98
C VAL A 18 -13.58 -17.29 -0.19
N VAL A 19 -13.98 -18.38 -0.84
CA VAL A 19 -14.21 -19.68 -0.20
C VAL A 19 -13.21 -20.67 -0.77
N VAL A 20 -12.24 -21.07 0.05
CA VAL A 20 -11.23 -22.06 -0.25
C VAL A 20 -11.74 -23.44 0.17
N THR A 21 -11.82 -24.36 -0.80
CA THR A 21 -12.35 -25.72 -0.60
C THR A 21 -11.47 -26.74 -1.31
N GLY A 22 -11.76 -28.03 -1.12
CA GLY A 22 -10.98 -29.13 -1.71
C GLY A 22 -10.78 -30.30 -0.78
N PHE A 23 -10.12 -31.33 -1.31
CA PHE A 23 -9.91 -32.57 -0.58
C PHE A 23 -9.04 -32.34 0.68
N MET A 24 -9.08 -33.25 1.65
CA MET A 24 -8.14 -33.19 2.77
C MET A 24 -6.70 -33.34 2.25
N GLY A 25 -5.72 -32.67 2.88
CA GLY A 25 -4.34 -32.68 2.39
C GLY A 25 -4.03 -31.73 1.22
N THR A 26 -5.00 -30.96 0.70
CA THR A 26 -4.72 -29.97 -0.37
C THR A 26 -4.23 -28.61 0.13
N GLY A 27 -4.19 -28.39 1.45
CA GLY A 27 -3.63 -27.17 2.07
C GLY A 27 -4.63 -26.04 2.37
N LYS A 28 -5.94 -26.29 2.35
CA LYS A 28 -7.02 -25.28 2.49
C LYS A 28 -6.81 -24.24 3.59
N THR A 29 -6.55 -24.69 4.81
CA THR A 29 -6.41 -23.80 5.98
C THR A 29 -5.19 -22.89 5.83
N GLU A 30 -4.06 -23.46 5.43
CA GLU A 30 -2.80 -22.71 5.27
C GLU A 30 -2.87 -21.72 4.09
N VAL A 31 -3.32 -22.20 2.93
CA VAL A 31 -3.52 -21.37 1.74
C VAL A 31 -4.56 -20.27 2.01
N GLY A 32 -5.64 -20.59 2.70
CA GLY A 32 -6.67 -19.63 3.07
C GLY A 32 -6.16 -18.55 4.01
N ARG A 33 -5.34 -18.90 5.00
CA ARG A 33 -4.73 -17.94 5.92
C ARG A 33 -3.81 -16.97 5.19
N GLN A 34 -2.91 -17.48 4.36
CA GLN A 34 -1.97 -16.65 3.61
C GLN A 34 -2.68 -15.80 2.55
N LEU A 35 -3.73 -16.31 1.93
CA LEU A 35 -4.57 -15.52 1.01
C LEU A 35 -5.28 -14.37 1.75
N ALA A 36 -5.76 -14.61 2.96
CA ALA A 36 -6.39 -13.58 3.78
C ALA A 36 -5.38 -12.48 4.12
N GLU A 37 -4.13 -12.86 4.42
CA GLU A 37 -3.04 -11.92 4.64
C GLU A 37 -2.76 -11.08 3.39
N ILE A 38 -2.53 -11.69 2.22
CA ILE A 38 -2.27 -10.98 0.96
C ILE A 38 -3.40 -9.98 0.62
N LEU A 39 -4.66 -10.38 0.80
CA LEU A 39 -5.82 -9.55 0.46
C LEU A 39 -6.25 -8.59 1.59
N GLY A 40 -5.64 -8.72 2.76
CA GLY A 40 -6.00 -7.99 3.98
C GLY A 40 -7.43 -8.24 4.47
N LEU A 41 -7.86 -9.49 4.41
CA LEU A 41 -9.18 -9.94 4.85
C LEU A 41 -9.10 -10.74 6.14
N GLU A 42 -10.24 -10.90 6.83
CA GLU A 42 -10.33 -11.81 7.97
C GLU A 42 -10.37 -13.27 7.47
N PHE A 43 -9.61 -14.14 8.13
CA PHE A 43 -9.59 -15.58 7.85
C PHE A 43 -10.51 -16.34 8.80
N VAL A 44 -11.30 -17.27 8.27
CA VAL A 44 -12.13 -18.19 9.04
C VAL A 44 -11.93 -19.61 8.52
N ASP A 45 -11.62 -20.55 9.41
CA ASP A 45 -11.71 -21.98 9.11
C ASP A 45 -13.01 -22.50 9.73
N THR A 46 -13.89 -23.10 8.92
CA THR A 46 -15.20 -23.55 9.40
C THR A 46 -15.08 -24.67 10.43
N ASP A 47 -14.10 -25.55 10.28
CA ASP A 47 -13.95 -26.69 11.19
C ASP A 47 -13.47 -26.17 12.55
N LEU A 48 -12.45 -25.29 12.57
CA LEU A 48 -11.97 -24.67 13.82
C LEU A 48 -13.05 -23.81 14.50
N LEU A 49 -13.84 -23.07 13.74
CA LEU A 49 -14.94 -22.27 14.29
C LEU A 49 -16.04 -23.15 14.92
N ILE A 50 -16.33 -24.31 14.33
CA ILE A 50 -17.26 -25.28 14.93
C ILE A 50 -16.68 -25.80 16.26
N GLU A 51 -15.41 -26.19 16.28
CA GLU A 51 -14.76 -26.71 17.49
C GLU A 51 -14.78 -25.69 18.64
N GLU A 52 -14.48 -24.42 18.33
CA GLU A 52 -14.53 -23.32 19.30
C GLU A 52 -15.93 -23.13 19.88
N LEU A 53 -16.96 -23.14 19.02
CA LEU A 53 -18.35 -22.94 19.44
C LEU A 53 -18.95 -24.13 20.20
N GLU A 54 -18.51 -25.35 19.90
CA GLU A 54 -18.98 -26.57 20.56
C GLU A 54 -18.14 -26.97 21.78
N GLY A 55 -16.96 -26.36 21.96
CA GLY A 55 -16.03 -26.66 23.05
C GLY A 55 -15.38 -28.04 22.98
N MET A 56 -15.37 -28.66 21.80
CA MET A 56 -14.81 -30.00 21.56
C MET A 56 -14.35 -30.15 20.11
N THR A 57 -13.40 -31.05 19.86
CA THR A 57 -12.87 -31.29 18.51
C THR A 57 -13.93 -31.89 17.58
N VAL A 58 -13.76 -31.75 16.27
CA VAL A 58 -14.65 -32.37 15.28
C VAL A 58 -14.72 -33.88 15.53
N THR A 59 -13.59 -34.54 15.85
CA THR A 59 -13.57 -35.96 16.26
C THR A 59 -14.46 -36.23 17.47
N GLY A 60 -14.37 -35.39 18.51
CA GLY A 60 -15.25 -35.47 19.67
C GLY A 60 -16.73 -35.30 19.35
N ILE A 61 -17.09 -34.39 18.44
CA ILE A 61 -18.48 -34.18 17.99
C ILE A 61 -19.00 -35.44 17.29
N PHE A 62 -18.23 -36.01 16.38
CA PHE A 62 -18.64 -37.23 15.66
C PHE A 62 -18.87 -38.40 16.62
N GLN A 63 -17.99 -38.58 17.60
CA GLN A 63 -18.10 -39.68 18.57
C GLN A 63 -19.27 -39.50 19.55
N THR A 64 -19.55 -38.28 19.98
CA THR A 64 -20.53 -38.02 21.04
C THR A 64 -21.92 -37.62 20.54
N ARG A 65 -21.99 -36.93 19.40
CA ARG A 65 -23.23 -36.34 18.84
C ARG A 65 -23.56 -36.82 17.42
N GLY A 66 -22.63 -37.50 16.76
CA GLY A 66 -22.83 -38.08 15.43
C GLY A 66 -22.62 -37.10 14.27
N GLU A 67 -22.48 -37.66 13.05
CA GLU A 67 -22.22 -36.89 11.83
C GLU A 67 -23.39 -35.97 11.45
N GLU A 68 -24.64 -36.42 11.62
CA GLU A 68 -25.82 -35.63 11.26
C GLU A 68 -25.87 -34.29 12.03
N TYR A 69 -25.54 -34.33 13.32
CA TYR A 69 -25.43 -33.12 14.15
C TYR A 69 -24.34 -32.18 13.61
N PHE A 70 -23.15 -32.71 13.32
CA PHE A 70 -22.05 -31.91 12.77
C PHE A 70 -22.44 -31.25 11.44
N ARG A 71 -23.08 -32.00 10.52
CA ARG A 71 -23.53 -31.48 9.22
C ARG A 71 -24.58 -30.38 9.35
N ALA A 72 -25.51 -30.51 10.29
CA ALA A 72 -26.49 -29.47 10.58
C ALA A 72 -25.81 -28.18 11.09
N ARG A 73 -24.80 -28.34 11.96
CA ARG A 73 -24.03 -27.21 12.50
C ARG A 73 -23.17 -26.52 11.44
N GLU A 74 -22.54 -27.32 10.57
CA GLU A 74 -21.76 -26.87 9.41
C GLU A 74 -22.63 -26.05 8.45
N GLU A 75 -23.84 -26.52 8.12
CA GLU A 75 -24.80 -25.79 7.29
C GLU A 75 -25.19 -24.44 7.92
N GLU A 76 -25.50 -24.42 9.23
CA GLU A 76 -25.89 -23.19 9.94
C GLU A 76 -24.78 -22.13 9.92
N ILE A 77 -23.54 -22.54 10.21
CA ILE A 77 -22.38 -21.63 10.23
C ILE A 77 -22.08 -21.12 8.83
N CYS A 78 -22.06 -21.98 7.82
CA CYS A 78 -21.86 -21.56 6.44
C CYS A 78 -22.93 -20.58 5.97
N ALA A 79 -24.20 -20.80 6.35
CA ALA A 79 -25.29 -19.88 6.04
C ALA A 79 -25.10 -18.50 6.69
N LYS A 80 -24.53 -18.42 7.90
CA LYS A 80 -24.18 -17.15 8.55
C LYS A 80 -22.99 -16.48 7.85
N LEU A 81 -21.92 -17.23 7.60
CA LEU A 81 -20.70 -16.71 6.97
C LEU A 81 -20.94 -16.22 5.53
N SER A 82 -21.79 -16.90 4.76
CA SER A 82 -22.15 -16.52 3.38
C SER A 82 -22.78 -15.12 3.28
N LYS A 83 -23.34 -14.58 4.37
CA LYS A 83 -23.95 -13.25 4.43
C LYS A 83 -22.94 -12.13 4.72
N ARG A 84 -21.73 -12.48 5.19
CA ARG A 84 -20.65 -11.55 5.50
C ARG A 84 -19.91 -11.12 4.21
N SER A 85 -18.85 -10.35 4.35
CA SER A 85 -17.96 -9.91 3.28
C SER A 85 -16.60 -9.55 3.85
N GLY A 86 -15.57 -9.55 3.01
CA GLY A 86 -14.20 -9.28 3.45
C GLY A 86 -13.62 -10.45 4.23
N LEU A 87 -13.93 -11.67 3.78
CA LEU A 87 -13.51 -12.91 4.42
C LEU A 87 -12.84 -13.84 3.41
N VAL A 88 -11.84 -14.56 3.89
CA VAL A 88 -11.39 -15.82 3.29
C VAL A 88 -11.84 -16.95 4.20
N ILE A 89 -12.60 -17.90 3.64
CA ILE A 89 -13.15 -19.03 4.39
C ILE A 89 -12.49 -20.32 3.89
N ALA A 90 -11.79 -21.05 4.75
CA ALA A 90 -11.46 -22.44 4.51
C ALA A 90 -12.63 -23.33 4.95
N THR A 91 -13.09 -24.19 4.05
CA THR A 91 -14.20 -25.12 4.33
C THR A 91 -13.70 -26.55 4.54
N GLY A 92 -14.42 -27.32 5.37
CA GLY A 92 -14.25 -28.75 5.49
C GLY A 92 -14.38 -29.47 4.14
N GLY A 93 -13.69 -30.60 3.97
CA GLY A 93 -13.62 -31.28 2.66
C GLY A 93 -14.96 -31.78 2.12
N GLY A 94 -15.96 -31.95 2.98
CA GLY A 94 -17.32 -32.36 2.64
C GLY A 94 -18.35 -31.22 2.61
N THR A 95 -18.00 -30.01 3.07
CA THR A 95 -18.94 -28.90 3.30
C THR A 95 -19.75 -28.54 2.06
N LEU A 96 -19.08 -28.47 0.91
CA LEU A 96 -19.70 -28.05 -0.35
C LEU A 96 -20.44 -29.18 -1.07
N LEU A 97 -20.47 -30.40 -0.52
CA LEU A 97 -21.33 -31.47 -1.04
C LEU A 97 -22.81 -31.22 -0.68
N ASN A 98 -23.08 -30.41 0.33
CA ASN A 98 -24.42 -29.93 0.65
C ASN A 98 -24.83 -28.83 -0.35
N GLU A 99 -25.90 -29.08 -1.11
CA GLU A 99 -26.38 -28.18 -2.16
C GLU A 99 -26.77 -26.79 -1.66
N LYS A 100 -27.31 -26.69 -0.43
CA LYS A 100 -27.67 -25.39 0.17
C LYS A 100 -26.43 -24.56 0.46
N THR A 101 -25.39 -25.20 1.01
CA THR A 101 -24.12 -24.54 1.31
C THR A 101 -23.42 -24.11 0.02
N PHE A 102 -23.38 -24.98 -0.99
CA PHE A 102 -22.83 -24.66 -2.30
C PHE A 102 -23.56 -23.47 -2.94
N ALA A 103 -24.90 -23.47 -2.92
CA ALA A 103 -25.72 -22.40 -3.47
C ALA A 103 -25.49 -21.07 -2.73
N ALA A 104 -25.44 -21.10 -1.39
CA ALA A 104 -25.22 -19.91 -0.58
C ALA A 104 -23.88 -19.22 -0.92
N PHE A 105 -22.78 -19.97 -0.96
CA PHE A 105 -21.47 -19.40 -1.29
C PHE A 105 -21.31 -19.03 -2.76
N SER A 106 -21.91 -19.79 -3.69
CA SER A 106 -21.84 -19.47 -5.13
C SER A 106 -22.55 -18.15 -5.48
N GLN A 107 -23.53 -17.73 -4.67
CA GLN A 107 -24.26 -16.48 -4.87
C GLN A 107 -23.55 -15.27 -4.26
N THR A 108 -22.74 -15.47 -3.21
CA THR A 108 -22.21 -14.36 -2.40
C THR A 108 -20.68 -14.22 -2.44
N GLY A 109 -19.96 -15.21 -2.96
CA GLY A 109 -18.50 -15.21 -3.01
C GLY A 109 -17.92 -16.02 -4.18
N GLN A 110 -16.59 -15.98 -4.28
CA GLN A 110 -15.83 -16.76 -5.26
C GLN A 110 -15.34 -18.05 -4.60
N ILE A 111 -15.79 -19.19 -5.12
CA ILE A 111 -15.35 -20.51 -4.66
C ILE A 111 -14.08 -20.91 -5.42
N ILE A 112 -13.05 -21.28 -4.67
CA ILE A 112 -11.75 -21.74 -5.16
C ILE A 112 -11.55 -23.18 -4.74
N LEU A 113 -11.40 -24.08 -5.70
CA LEU A 113 -11.09 -25.49 -5.46
C LEU A 113 -9.58 -25.72 -5.48
N LEU A 114 -9.03 -26.16 -4.35
CA LEU A 114 -7.67 -26.68 -4.28
C LEU A 114 -7.67 -28.16 -4.65
N THR A 115 -6.83 -28.52 -5.61
CA THR A 115 -6.57 -29.89 -6.05
C THR A 115 -5.12 -30.24 -5.81
N ALA A 116 -4.81 -31.53 -5.69
CA ALA A 116 -3.44 -32.02 -5.71
C ALA A 116 -3.43 -33.45 -6.27
N SER A 117 -2.28 -33.93 -6.73
CA SER A 117 -2.12 -35.32 -7.14
C SER A 117 -2.42 -36.25 -5.97
N VAL A 118 -2.92 -37.46 -6.28
CA VAL A 118 -3.26 -38.45 -5.25
C VAL A 118 -2.03 -38.80 -4.42
N ASP A 119 -0.87 -38.96 -5.07
CA ASP A 119 0.38 -39.26 -4.39
C ASP A 119 0.75 -38.15 -3.38
N MET A 120 0.62 -36.88 -3.78
CA MET A 120 0.86 -35.74 -2.89
C MET A 120 -0.14 -35.68 -1.72
N ILE A 121 -1.42 -35.97 -1.98
CA ILE A 121 -2.44 -36.07 -0.94
C ILE A 121 -2.09 -37.17 0.06
N CYS A 122 -1.70 -38.35 -0.42
CA CYS A 122 -1.29 -39.47 0.43
C CYS A 122 -0.12 -39.08 1.35
N THR A 123 0.93 -38.48 0.78
CA THR A 123 2.10 -38.01 1.52
C THR A 123 1.70 -37.01 2.60
N ARG A 124 1.00 -35.93 2.24
CA ARG A 124 0.60 -34.87 3.18
C ARG A 124 -0.29 -35.36 4.32
N ILE A 125 -1.20 -36.31 4.04
CA ILE A 125 -2.07 -36.85 5.09
C ILE A 125 -1.27 -37.70 6.08
N ARG A 126 -0.30 -38.50 5.61
CA ARG A 126 0.52 -39.36 6.47
C ARG A 126 1.52 -38.58 7.32
N GLU A 127 2.07 -37.50 6.78
CA GLU A 127 2.99 -36.62 7.49
C GLU A 127 2.28 -35.63 8.42
N SER A 128 0.96 -35.47 8.28
CA SER A 128 0.17 -34.55 9.11
C SER A 128 0.01 -35.09 10.54
N PRO A 129 0.32 -34.28 11.58
CA PRO A 129 0.00 -34.63 12.96
C PRO A 129 -1.51 -34.62 13.23
N LEU A 130 -2.28 -33.85 12.45
CA LEU A 130 -3.74 -33.81 12.46
C LEU A 130 -4.27 -34.90 11.53
N ARG A 131 -4.80 -35.97 12.10
CA ARG A 131 -5.33 -37.13 11.36
C ARG A 131 -6.77 -36.83 10.92
N PRO A 132 -7.10 -36.88 9.61
CA PRO A 132 -8.47 -36.67 9.17
C PRO A 132 -9.38 -37.81 9.67
N LEU A 133 -10.47 -37.44 10.34
CA LEU A 133 -11.54 -38.32 10.86
C LEU A 133 -11.97 -39.44 9.89
N LEU A 134 -12.05 -39.15 8.59
CA LEU A 134 -12.44 -40.14 7.56
C LEU A 134 -11.44 -41.29 7.37
N LEU A 135 -10.23 -41.17 7.95
CA LEU A 135 -9.09 -42.06 7.75
C LEU A 135 -8.42 -42.51 9.07
N GLU A 136 -8.91 -42.12 10.25
CA GLU A 136 -8.25 -42.37 11.55
C GLU A 136 -7.88 -43.85 11.77
N ASP A 137 -8.75 -44.81 11.41
CA ASP A 137 -8.50 -46.25 11.57
C ASP A 137 -7.73 -46.90 10.40
N LYS A 138 -7.30 -46.12 9.39
CA LYS A 138 -6.91 -46.63 8.06
C LYS A 138 -5.65 -46.00 7.47
N ILE A 139 -5.00 -45.10 8.21
CA ILE A 139 -3.73 -44.46 7.78
C ILE A 139 -2.57 -45.48 7.74
N GLU A 140 -2.64 -46.53 8.57
CA GLU A 140 -1.69 -47.64 8.60
C GLU A 140 -1.91 -48.68 7.47
N LEU A 141 -2.89 -48.46 6.59
CA LEU A 141 -3.07 -49.31 5.41
C LEU A 141 -1.83 -49.26 4.49
N PRO A 142 -1.51 -50.37 3.81
CA PRO A 142 -0.50 -50.38 2.75
C PRO A 142 -0.78 -49.31 1.69
N ASP A 143 0.28 -48.75 1.11
CA ASP A 143 0.25 -47.60 0.20
C ASP A 143 -0.79 -47.73 -0.91
N ASP A 144 -0.86 -48.89 -1.55
CA ASP A 144 -1.81 -49.16 -2.64
C ASP A 144 -3.27 -49.09 -2.17
N GLN A 145 -3.57 -49.66 -0.99
CA GLN A 145 -4.93 -49.67 -0.44
C GLN A 145 -5.35 -48.27 0.04
N PHE A 146 -4.41 -47.54 0.65
CA PHE A 146 -4.64 -46.15 1.06
C PHE A 146 -4.90 -45.24 -0.15
N ARG A 147 -4.09 -45.40 -1.21
CA ARG A 147 -4.25 -44.69 -2.49
C ARG A 147 -5.59 -44.98 -3.15
N GLU A 148 -5.98 -46.25 -3.27
CA GLU A 148 -7.29 -46.64 -3.84
C GLU A 148 -8.46 -46.04 -3.07
N ARG A 149 -8.36 -45.98 -1.74
CA ARG A 149 -9.39 -45.35 -0.90
C ARG A 149 -9.54 -43.87 -1.19
N ILE A 150 -8.43 -43.14 -1.31
CA ILE A 150 -8.46 -41.71 -1.65
C ILE A 150 -9.05 -41.49 -3.05
N LEU A 151 -8.65 -42.30 -4.03
CA LEU A 151 -9.20 -42.28 -5.38
C LEU A 151 -10.73 -42.45 -5.38
N ARG A 152 -11.24 -43.41 -4.59
CA ARG A 152 -12.68 -43.64 -4.47
C ARG A 152 -13.42 -42.42 -3.94
N ILE A 153 -12.94 -41.80 -2.85
CA ILE A 153 -13.60 -40.62 -2.27
C ILE A 153 -13.51 -39.42 -3.23
N LEU A 154 -12.38 -39.22 -3.90
CA LEU A 154 -12.25 -38.18 -4.93
C LEU A 154 -13.25 -38.39 -6.07
N SER A 155 -13.43 -39.64 -6.54
CA SER A 155 -14.42 -39.98 -7.56
C SER A 155 -15.85 -39.69 -7.10
N GLU A 156 -16.17 -39.90 -5.82
CA GLU A 156 -17.49 -39.58 -5.25
C GLU A 156 -17.72 -38.06 -5.19
N ARG A 157 -16.67 -37.25 -5.03
CA ARG A 157 -16.74 -35.77 -4.94
C ARG A 157 -16.65 -35.05 -6.29
N GLU A 158 -16.12 -35.71 -7.32
CA GLU A 158 -15.91 -35.16 -8.65
C GLU A 158 -17.16 -34.48 -9.27
N PRO A 159 -18.40 -34.99 -9.13
CA PRO A 159 -19.58 -34.30 -9.66
C PRO A 159 -19.77 -32.88 -9.10
N VAL A 160 -19.42 -32.66 -7.84
CA VAL A 160 -19.50 -31.34 -7.19
C VAL A 160 -18.28 -30.49 -7.54
N TYR A 161 -17.08 -31.06 -7.45
CA TYR A 161 -15.82 -30.36 -7.77
C TYR A 161 -15.81 -29.85 -9.21
N ARG A 162 -16.45 -30.59 -10.14
CA ARG A 162 -16.56 -30.17 -11.54
C ARG A 162 -17.25 -28.82 -11.73
N ARG A 163 -18.21 -28.50 -10.85
CA ARG A 163 -19.01 -27.25 -10.91
C ARG A 163 -18.20 -26.02 -10.51
N ILE A 164 -17.08 -26.18 -9.81
CA ILE A 164 -16.23 -25.06 -9.37
C ILE A 164 -15.30 -24.68 -10.52
N ARG A 165 -15.47 -23.44 -11.01
CA ARG A 165 -14.73 -22.90 -12.16
C ARG A 165 -13.27 -22.62 -11.85
N THR A 166 -12.99 -22.02 -10.70
CA THR A 166 -11.63 -21.61 -10.34
C THR A 166 -10.94 -22.74 -9.59
N ARG A 167 -9.84 -23.23 -10.14
CA ARG A 167 -9.07 -24.35 -9.56
C ARG A 167 -7.61 -23.99 -9.47
N VAL A 168 -6.98 -24.39 -8.36
CA VAL A 168 -5.54 -24.26 -8.15
C VAL A 168 -4.99 -25.60 -7.76
N ASP A 169 -4.08 -26.12 -8.60
CA ASP A 169 -3.33 -27.33 -8.31
C ASP A 169 -2.16 -26.99 -7.37
N THR A 170 -2.19 -27.56 -6.17
CA THR A 170 -1.20 -27.38 -5.12
C THR A 170 -0.17 -28.50 -5.06
N THR A 171 -0.11 -29.38 -6.08
CA THR A 171 0.81 -30.53 -6.09
C THR A 171 2.27 -30.13 -5.87
N TYR A 172 2.73 -29.09 -6.57
CA TYR A 172 4.11 -28.60 -6.49
C TYR A 172 4.19 -27.16 -6.00
N LEU A 173 3.10 -26.66 -5.42
CA LEU A 173 3.06 -25.32 -4.84
C LEU A 173 3.13 -25.43 -3.33
N ASN A 174 3.94 -24.58 -2.73
CA ASN A 174 3.81 -24.30 -1.31
C ASN A 174 2.52 -23.45 -1.07
N PRO A 175 2.06 -23.33 0.19
CA PRO A 175 0.83 -22.60 0.46
C PRO A 175 0.85 -21.11 0.06
N HIS A 176 2.03 -20.47 0.11
CA HIS A 176 2.22 -19.06 -0.27
C HIS A 176 2.02 -18.87 -1.77
N GLU A 177 2.72 -19.67 -2.57
CA GLU A 177 2.60 -19.65 -4.04
C GLU A 177 1.15 -19.90 -4.48
N ALA A 178 0.45 -20.83 -3.83
CA ALA A 178 -0.95 -21.10 -4.11
C ALA A 178 -1.83 -19.89 -3.75
N ALA A 179 -1.63 -19.28 -2.59
CA ALA A 179 -2.37 -18.09 -2.15
C ALA A 179 -2.15 -16.91 -3.10
N VAL A 180 -0.90 -16.64 -3.48
CA VAL A 180 -0.53 -15.60 -4.45
C VAL A 180 -1.23 -15.83 -5.79
N ARG A 181 -1.19 -17.06 -6.31
CA ARG A 181 -1.88 -17.42 -7.56
C ARG A 181 -3.38 -17.19 -7.46
N ILE A 182 -4.00 -17.51 -6.34
CA ILE A 182 -5.43 -17.22 -6.11
C ILE A 182 -5.67 -15.71 -6.11
N ALA A 183 -4.89 -14.94 -5.36
CA ALA A 183 -5.03 -13.49 -5.24
C ALA A 183 -5.01 -12.78 -6.59
N SER A 184 -4.14 -13.21 -7.52
CA SER A 184 -4.09 -12.70 -8.89
C SER A 184 -5.41 -12.86 -9.67
N SER A 185 -6.27 -13.82 -9.29
CA SER A 185 -7.56 -14.09 -9.92
C SER A 185 -8.76 -13.45 -9.23
N ILE A 186 -8.60 -12.92 -8.01
CA ILE A 186 -9.69 -12.31 -7.23
C ILE A 186 -9.92 -10.87 -7.70
N ASN A 187 -11.17 -10.41 -7.74
CA ASN A 187 -11.46 -9.00 -7.96
C ASN A 187 -11.22 -8.20 -6.66
N ILE A 188 -10.28 -7.27 -6.71
CA ILE A 188 -9.86 -6.48 -5.54
C ILE A 188 -10.50 -5.10 -5.60
N PRO A 189 -11.26 -4.69 -4.57
CA PRO A 189 -11.84 -3.36 -4.53
C PRO A 189 -10.75 -2.32 -4.33
N SER A 190 -10.72 -1.32 -5.20
CA SER A 190 -9.79 -0.20 -5.11
C SER A 190 -10.50 1.14 -5.29
N ARG A 191 -9.85 2.21 -4.84
CA ARG A 191 -10.25 3.61 -5.05
C ARG A 191 -9.32 4.22 -6.07
N THR A 192 -9.89 4.96 -7.00
CA THR A 192 -9.13 5.64 -8.05
C THR A 192 -9.20 7.15 -7.85
N ILE A 193 -8.05 7.81 -7.86
CA ILE A 193 -7.92 9.27 -7.85
C ILE A 193 -7.16 9.64 -9.12
N ASN A 194 -7.76 10.49 -9.96
CA ASN A 194 -7.12 10.95 -11.19
C ASN A 194 -6.61 12.38 -10.99
N ILE A 195 -5.40 12.63 -11.45
CA ILE A 195 -4.75 13.94 -11.48
C ILE A 195 -4.63 14.37 -12.93
N ARG A 196 -5.22 15.51 -13.29
CA ARG A 196 -4.96 16.12 -14.59
C ARG A 196 -3.61 16.83 -14.55
N VAL A 197 -2.74 16.46 -15.48
CA VAL A 197 -1.38 16.99 -15.58
C VAL A 197 -1.10 17.49 -16.99
N PRO A 198 -0.17 18.42 -17.20
CA PRO A 198 0.26 18.83 -18.53
C PRO A 198 0.77 17.62 -19.34
N ALA A 199 0.36 17.49 -20.61
CA ALA A 199 0.73 16.31 -21.42
C ALA A 199 2.25 16.15 -21.61
N GLY A 200 3.04 17.23 -21.51
CA GLY A 200 4.50 17.16 -21.60
C GLY A 200 5.21 16.70 -20.33
N SER A 201 4.50 16.55 -19.20
CA SER A 201 5.07 16.06 -17.94
C SER A 201 4.76 14.59 -17.66
N ILE A 202 4.22 13.85 -18.63
CA ILE A 202 3.87 12.44 -18.52
C ILE A 202 4.17 11.77 -19.85
N TRP A 203 4.52 10.49 -19.82
CA TRP A 203 4.70 9.74 -21.04
C TRP A 203 3.38 9.67 -21.84
N ALA A 204 3.48 9.81 -23.15
CA ALA A 204 2.38 9.62 -24.08
C ALA A 204 2.88 8.77 -25.26
N ARG A 205 2.02 7.89 -25.79
CA ARG A 205 2.39 7.14 -27.00
C ARG A 205 2.63 8.09 -28.17
N PRO A 206 3.56 7.77 -29.08
CA PRO A 206 3.73 8.49 -30.33
C PRO A 206 2.44 8.58 -31.17
N SER A 207 1.56 7.57 -31.08
CA SER A 207 0.24 7.58 -31.74
C SER A 207 -0.78 8.50 -31.07
N ASP A 208 -0.60 8.77 -29.77
CA ASP A 208 -1.51 9.56 -28.95
C ASP A 208 -1.07 11.03 -28.89
N THR A 209 0.08 11.35 -29.50
CA THR A 209 0.57 12.71 -29.58
C THR A 209 -0.33 13.50 -30.54
N PRO A 210 -1.07 14.52 -30.07
CA PRO A 210 -1.96 15.28 -30.92
C PRO A 210 -1.17 15.91 -32.08
N GLN A 211 -1.63 15.73 -33.32
CA GLN A 211 -1.14 16.56 -34.41
C GLN A 211 -1.37 18.03 -34.03
N PRO A 212 -0.40 18.94 -34.30
CA PRO A 212 -0.47 20.32 -33.86
C PRO A 212 -1.59 21.07 -34.59
N LYS A 213 -2.82 20.99 -34.06
CA LYS A 213 -3.96 21.78 -34.48
C LYS A 213 -4.46 22.60 -33.29
N GLY A 214 -3.76 23.71 -33.03
CA GLY A 214 -4.20 24.79 -32.16
C GLY A 214 -3.66 24.76 -30.72
N ARG A 215 -3.53 25.97 -30.14
CA ARG A 215 -3.07 26.25 -28.77
C ARG A 215 -4.09 25.86 -27.69
N LYS A 216 -4.55 24.61 -27.64
CA LYS A 216 -5.22 24.09 -26.43
C LYS A 216 -4.17 23.41 -25.58
N SER A 217 -4.11 23.77 -24.29
CA SER A 217 -3.29 23.05 -23.31
C SER A 217 -3.80 21.61 -23.27
N HIS A 218 -2.99 20.67 -23.76
CA HIS A 218 -3.34 19.25 -23.73
C HIS A 218 -3.01 18.74 -22.33
N THR A 219 -4.03 18.25 -21.63
CA THR A 219 -3.88 17.60 -20.33
C THR A 219 -3.95 16.09 -20.50
N ALA A 220 -3.13 15.37 -19.75
CA ALA A 220 -3.17 13.92 -19.62
C ALA A 220 -3.55 13.52 -18.18
N LEU A 221 -3.78 12.23 -17.95
CA LEU A 221 -4.17 11.71 -16.64
C LEU A 221 -3.04 10.89 -16.04
N SER A 222 -2.66 11.23 -14.81
CA SER A 222 -1.95 10.35 -13.90
C SER A 222 -2.97 9.76 -12.91
N THR A 223 -2.91 8.45 -12.67
CA THR A 223 -3.90 7.76 -11.85
C THR A 223 -3.26 7.21 -10.58
N ILE A 224 -3.91 7.38 -9.44
CA ILE A 224 -3.59 6.70 -8.18
C ILE A 224 -4.66 5.66 -7.93
N GLU A 225 -4.28 4.41 -7.76
CA GLU A 225 -5.16 3.32 -7.38
C GLU A 225 -4.79 2.80 -5.99
N ILE A 226 -5.76 2.82 -5.07
CA ILE A 226 -5.54 2.50 -3.65
C ILE A 226 -6.44 1.33 -3.24
N GLY A 227 -5.87 0.23 -2.78
CA GLY A 227 -6.65 -0.90 -2.24
C GLY A 227 -5.76 -2.00 -1.67
N CYS A 228 -6.23 -2.73 -0.64
CA CYS A 228 -5.45 -3.82 -0.09
C CYS A 228 -5.37 -5.01 -1.06
N GLY A 229 -4.16 -5.49 -1.32
CA GLY A 229 -3.88 -6.61 -2.23
C GLY A 229 -3.77 -6.20 -3.70
N VAL A 230 -3.89 -4.91 -4.05
CA VAL A 230 -3.80 -4.46 -5.45
C VAL A 230 -2.44 -4.73 -6.10
N LEU A 231 -1.38 -5.04 -5.34
CA LEU A 231 -0.12 -5.54 -5.92
C LEU A 231 -0.34 -6.79 -6.78
N SER A 232 -1.25 -7.67 -6.38
CA SER A 232 -1.62 -8.86 -7.17
C SER A 232 -2.22 -8.54 -8.55
N LYS A 233 -2.55 -7.26 -8.80
CA LYS A 233 -3.12 -6.73 -10.04
C LYS A 233 -2.14 -5.92 -10.89
N LEU A 234 -0.86 -5.86 -10.53
CA LEU A 234 0.16 -5.14 -11.29
C LEU A 234 0.13 -5.50 -12.79
N GLY A 235 0.20 -6.78 -13.13
CA GLY A 235 0.17 -7.22 -14.53
C GLY A 235 -1.12 -6.84 -15.26
N ASP A 236 -2.29 -7.04 -14.64
CA ASP A 236 -3.58 -6.62 -15.19
C ASP A 236 -3.60 -5.11 -15.49
N ARG A 237 -3.01 -4.29 -14.61
CA ARG A 237 -2.94 -2.83 -14.77
C ARG A 237 -1.98 -2.42 -15.87
N LEU A 238 -0.78 -2.99 -15.93
CA LEU A 238 0.16 -2.73 -17.03
C LEU A 238 -0.46 -3.10 -18.38
N LYS A 239 -1.12 -4.26 -18.47
CA LYS A 239 -1.85 -4.66 -19.68
C LYS A 239 -2.98 -3.71 -20.04
N SER A 240 -3.73 -3.19 -19.06
CA SER A 240 -4.80 -2.22 -19.31
C SER A 240 -4.29 -0.87 -19.83
N LEU A 241 -3.06 -0.49 -19.46
CA LEU A 241 -2.34 0.67 -20.01
C LEU A 241 -1.67 0.35 -21.36
N GLY A 242 -1.78 -0.91 -21.82
CA GLY A 242 -1.10 -1.47 -22.98
C GLY A 242 0.43 -1.38 -22.91
N LEU A 243 0.97 -1.56 -21.70
CA LEU A 243 2.40 -1.65 -21.41
C LEU A 243 2.77 -3.13 -21.30
N THR A 244 2.95 -3.79 -22.44
CA THR A 244 3.22 -5.25 -22.51
C THR A 244 4.59 -5.59 -23.08
N SER A 245 5.34 -4.59 -23.57
CA SER A 245 6.61 -4.77 -24.27
C SER A 245 7.77 -5.14 -23.34
N GLY A 246 7.62 -4.91 -22.03
CA GLY A 246 8.58 -5.32 -21.01
C GLY A 246 8.51 -4.42 -19.78
N ALA A 247 8.56 -5.01 -18.59
CA ALA A 247 8.56 -4.30 -17.31
C ALA A 247 9.92 -4.38 -16.62
N PHE A 248 10.50 -3.23 -16.29
CA PHE A 248 11.77 -3.12 -15.58
C PHE A 248 11.51 -2.67 -14.15
N LEU A 249 11.69 -3.59 -13.19
CA LEU A 249 11.41 -3.37 -11.79
C LEU A 249 12.62 -2.77 -11.10
N ILE A 250 12.55 -1.48 -10.74
CA ILE A 250 13.57 -0.82 -9.93
C ILE A 250 13.20 -1.02 -8.48
N VAL A 251 14.00 -1.80 -7.75
CA VAL A 251 13.58 -2.35 -6.45
C VAL A 251 14.78 -2.62 -5.53
N PRO A 252 14.70 -2.31 -4.21
CA PRO A 252 15.69 -2.77 -3.25
C PRO A 252 15.64 -4.29 -3.04
N ASN A 253 16.76 -4.91 -2.69
CA ASN A 253 16.81 -6.37 -2.48
C ASN A 253 15.80 -6.86 -1.42
N THR A 254 15.67 -6.13 -0.31
CA THR A 254 14.73 -6.45 0.79
C THR A 254 13.28 -6.48 0.32
N ILE A 255 12.89 -5.52 -0.54
CA ILE A 255 11.53 -5.43 -1.07
C ILE A 255 11.29 -6.54 -2.11
N TRP A 256 12.28 -6.83 -2.94
CA TRP A 256 12.19 -7.93 -3.89
C TRP A 256 11.95 -9.27 -3.18
N GLU A 257 12.74 -9.60 -2.16
CA GLU A 257 12.59 -10.86 -1.41
C GLU A 257 11.22 -11.01 -0.75
N LEU A 258 10.63 -9.92 -0.25
CA LEU A 258 9.31 -9.94 0.38
C LEU A 258 8.16 -10.17 -0.60
N TYR A 259 8.29 -9.68 -1.85
CA TYR A 259 7.15 -9.54 -2.76
C TYR A 259 7.34 -10.18 -4.14
N LEU A 260 8.47 -10.84 -4.41
CA LEU A 260 8.77 -11.41 -5.74
C LEU A 260 7.67 -12.37 -6.21
N ASP A 261 7.14 -13.23 -5.33
CA ASP A 261 6.12 -14.21 -5.71
C ASP A 261 4.86 -13.50 -6.21
N GLN A 262 4.43 -12.44 -5.51
CA GLN A 262 3.25 -11.65 -5.89
C GLN A 262 3.44 -10.93 -7.21
N ILE A 263 4.62 -10.33 -7.42
CA ILE A 263 4.98 -9.63 -8.65
C ILE A 263 5.03 -10.61 -9.82
N ALA A 264 5.79 -11.69 -9.68
CA ALA A 264 5.98 -12.72 -10.70
C ALA A 264 4.63 -13.30 -11.13
N ALA A 265 3.82 -13.75 -10.15
CA ALA A 265 2.50 -14.30 -10.45
C ALA A 265 1.57 -13.29 -11.14
N SER A 266 1.63 -12.01 -10.77
CA SER A 266 0.82 -10.97 -11.40
C SER A 266 1.21 -10.72 -12.86
N LEU A 267 2.52 -10.68 -13.16
CA LEU A 267 3.05 -10.44 -14.50
C LEU A 267 2.92 -11.68 -15.40
N ASP A 268 3.19 -12.87 -14.87
CA ASP A 268 3.07 -14.15 -15.58
C ASP A 268 1.63 -14.45 -15.99
N ALA A 269 0.65 -14.11 -15.13
CA ALA A 269 -0.78 -14.28 -15.41
C ALA A 269 -1.24 -13.57 -16.70
N VAL A 270 -0.51 -12.53 -17.12
CA VAL A 270 -0.77 -11.78 -18.35
C VAL A 270 0.35 -11.86 -19.38
N SER A 271 1.37 -12.68 -19.12
CA SER A 271 2.53 -12.92 -19.99
C SER A 271 3.32 -11.66 -20.33
N ILE A 272 3.52 -10.76 -19.35
CA ILE A 272 4.39 -9.60 -19.52
C ILE A 272 5.81 -9.99 -19.10
N PRO A 273 6.82 -9.92 -20.01
CA PRO A 273 8.20 -10.18 -19.64
C PRO A 273 8.70 -9.08 -18.70
N TYR A 274 9.56 -9.46 -17.76
CA TYR A 274 10.08 -8.52 -16.78
C TYR A 274 11.53 -8.79 -16.38
N GLU A 275 12.23 -7.73 -16.03
CA GLU A 275 13.59 -7.78 -15.47
C GLU A 275 13.66 -6.95 -14.20
N LYS A 276 14.47 -7.41 -13.25
CA LYS A 276 14.71 -6.71 -11.98
C LYS A 276 16.03 -5.97 -12.03
N ILE A 277 16.03 -4.73 -11.57
CA ILE A 277 17.21 -3.87 -11.46
C ILE A 277 17.32 -3.47 -9.99
N PHE A 278 18.32 -4.01 -9.31
CA PHE A 278 18.53 -3.73 -7.90
C PHE A 278 19.15 -2.35 -7.70
N ILE A 279 18.65 -1.66 -6.68
CA ILE A 279 19.21 -0.41 -6.18
C ILE A 279 19.47 -0.52 -4.68
N HIS A 280 20.35 0.34 -4.16
CA HIS A 280 20.49 0.49 -2.71
C HIS A 280 19.49 1.51 -2.19
N ASP A 281 19.00 1.29 -0.98
CA ASP A 281 18.03 2.17 -0.33
C ASP A 281 18.72 3.13 0.66
N GLY A 282 18.03 4.22 1.02
CA GLY A 282 18.53 5.29 1.88
C GLY A 282 18.78 6.60 1.15
N ASP A 283 18.65 7.73 1.85
CA ASP A 283 18.74 9.06 1.21
C ASP A 283 20.13 9.35 0.61
N SER A 284 21.19 8.80 1.20
CA SER A 284 22.57 8.87 0.68
C SER A 284 22.75 8.17 -0.67
N GLU A 285 21.89 7.21 -0.97
CA GLU A 285 21.93 6.40 -2.19
C GLU A 285 21.26 7.09 -3.38
N LYS A 286 20.60 8.22 -3.12
CA LYS A 286 19.89 9.02 -4.10
C LYS A 286 20.85 9.84 -4.96
N THR A 287 21.60 9.17 -5.84
CA THR A 287 22.74 9.73 -6.58
C THR A 287 22.62 9.58 -8.10
N LEU A 288 23.38 10.38 -8.86
CA LEU A 288 23.44 10.25 -10.32
C LEU A 288 24.06 8.92 -10.74
N GLU A 289 24.98 8.40 -9.95
CA GLU A 289 25.67 7.13 -10.17
C GLU A 289 24.68 5.96 -10.16
N GLN A 290 23.74 5.93 -9.22
CA GLN A 290 22.68 4.92 -9.22
C GLN A 290 21.76 5.04 -10.43
N VAL A 291 21.40 6.26 -10.83
CA VAL A 291 20.59 6.49 -12.04
C VAL A 291 21.32 6.02 -13.30
N SER A 292 22.64 6.24 -13.39
CA SER A 292 23.47 5.72 -14.49
C SER A 292 23.43 4.20 -14.54
N LYS A 293 23.59 3.51 -13.40
CA LYS A 293 23.49 2.05 -13.33
C LYS A 293 22.13 1.55 -13.81
N VAL A 294 21.03 2.20 -13.39
CA VAL A 294 19.68 1.85 -13.87
C VAL A 294 19.58 2.01 -15.39
N ILE A 295 20.11 3.10 -15.95
CA ILE A 295 20.13 3.35 -17.40
C ILE A 295 20.96 2.30 -18.15
N GLU A 296 22.12 1.92 -17.61
CA GLU A 296 22.98 0.87 -18.15
C GLU A 296 22.27 -0.47 -18.20
N GLU A 297 21.58 -0.85 -17.13
CA GLU A 297 20.80 -2.10 -17.04
C GLU A 297 19.58 -2.09 -17.97
N LEU A 298 18.89 -0.96 -18.12
CA LEU A 298 17.81 -0.83 -19.11
C LEU A 298 18.34 -1.05 -20.53
N ALA A 299 19.49 -0.45 -20.87
CA ALA A 299 20.09 -0.60 -22.19
C ALA A 299 20.62 -2.01 -22.44
N SER A 300 21.26 -2.65 -21.45
CA SER A 300 21.82 -4.00 -21.58
C SER A 300 20.74 -5.06 -21.80
N HIS A 301 19.57 -4.89 -21.18
CA HIS A 301 18.41 -5.77 -21.32
C HIS A 301 17.50 -5.39 -22.49
N GLY A 302 17.88 -4.41 -23.32
CA GLY A 302 17.15 -4.06 -24.54
C GLY A 302 15.83 -3.33 -24.31
N ALA A 303 15.72 -2.50 -23.26
CA ALA A 303 14.54 -1.67 -23.03
C ALA A 303 14.23 -0.77 -24.24
N GLU A 304 12.97 -0.74 -24.66
CA GLU A 304 12.45 0.07 -25.77
C GLU A 304 11.66 1.29 -25.26
N ARG A 305 11.14 2.11 -26.17
CA ARG A 305 10.44 3.36 -25.82
C ARG A 305 9.09 3.16 -25.12
N ASP A 306 8.49 1.99 -25.26
CA ASP A 306 7.23 1.60 -24.63
C ASP A 306 7.42 0.56 -23.51
N SER A 307 8.67 0.21 -23.18
CA SER A 307 9.02 -0.51 -21.95
C SER A 307 8.70 0.33 -20.72
N VAL A 308 8.20 -0.29 -19.66
CA VAL A 308 7.77 0.42 -18.45
C VAL A 308 8.77 0.25 -17.32
N ILE A 309 9.13 1.35 -16.67
CA ILE A 309 9.77 1.31 -15.36
C ILE A 309 8.69 1.16 -14.29
N VAL A 310 8.82 0.13 -13.47
CA VAL A 310 8.04 -0.08 -12.24
C VAL A 310 8.96 0.22 -11.06
N ALA A 311 8.84 1.42 -10.47
CA ALA A 311 9.62 1.80 -9.30
C ALA A 311 8.89 1.34 -8.02
N MET A 312 9.40 0.28 -7.39
CA MET A 312 8.78 -0.38 -6.24
C MET A 312 9.64 -0.21 -4.99
N GLY A 313 9.21 0.67 -4.09
CA GLY A 313 9.98 1.01 -2.89
C GLY A 313 9.46 2.27 -2.19
N GLY A 314 10.32 2.86 -1.36
CA GLY A 314 10.07 4.16 -0.72
C GLY A 314 10.30 5.35 -1.67
N GLY A 315 10.44 6.54 -1.09
CA GLY A 315 10.68 7.77 -1.85
C GLY A 315 11.96 7.73 -2.68
N VAL A 316 13.05 7.17 -2.12
CA VAL A 316 14.34 7.03 -2.81
C VAL A 316 14.20 6.22 -4.10
N THR A 317 13.58 5.03 -4.02
CA THR A 317 13.32 4.19 -5.20
C THR A 317 12.44 4.89 -6.22
N GLY A 318 11.38 5.56 -5.78
CA GLY A 318 10.50 6.34 -6.65
C GLY A 318 11.24 7.45 -7.39
N ASP A 319 12.09 8.18 -6.68
CA ASP A 319 12.88 9.27 -7.24
C ASP A 319 13.95 8.79 -8.25
N ILE A 320 14.72 7.76 -7.91
CA ILE A 320 15.76 7.19 -8.79
C ILE A 320 15.11 6.58 -10.04
N GLY A 321 14.13 5.70 -9.86
CA GLY A 321 13.43 5.04 -10.97
C GLY A 321 12.66 6.04 -11.83
N GLY A 322 12.04 7.04 -11.21
CA GLY A 322 11.33 8.10 -11.91
C GLY A 322 12.25 9.01 -12.72
N PHE A 323 13.42 9.36 -12.19
CA PHE A 323 14.39 10.18 -12.92
C PHE A 323 15.09 9.40 -14.04
N ALA A 324 15.34 8.10 -13.84
CA ALA A 324 15.75 7.21 -14.93
C ALA A 324 14.67 7.16 -16.03
N ALA A 325 13.39 7.02 -15.65
CA ALA A 325 12.28 6.98 -16.62
C ALA A 325 12.15 8.26 -17.43
N SER A 326 12.39 9.43 -16.82
CA SER A 326 12.25 10.72 -17.49
C SER A 326 13.39 11.04 -18.45
N THR A 327 14.56 10.41 -18.27
CA THR A 327 15.78 10.69 -19.04
C THR A 327 16.10 9.61 -20.07
N TYR A 328 15.82 8.34 -19.76
CA TYR A 328 16.03 7.22 -20.68
C TYR A 328 15.19 7.39 -21.95
N MET A 329 15.84 7.38 -23.12
CA MET A 329 15.22 7.68 -24.42
C MET A 329 14.38 8.98 -24.46
N ARG A 330 14.67 9.95 -23.58
CA ARG A 330 13.92 11.21 -23.38
C ARG A 330 12.50 11.00 -22.82
N GLY A 331 12.27 9.91 -22.10
CA GLY A 331 10.99 9.60 -21.46
C GLY A 331 10.46 8.23 -21.90
N ILE A 332 10.31 7.32 -20.93
CA ILE A 332 9.58 6.04 -21.07
C ILE A 332 8.47 5.93 -20.01
N PRO A 333 7.48 5.03 -20.18
CA PRO A 333 6.41 4.82 -19.20
C PRO A 333 6.92 4.58 -17.77
N LEU A 334 6.25 5.20 -16.79
CA LEU A 334 6.57 5.07 -15.36
C LEU A 334 5.33 4.63 -14.57
N VAL A 335 5.52 3.65 -13.69
CA VAL A 335 4.55 3.23 -12.66
C VAL A 335 5.25 3.22 -11.30
N HIS A 336 4.59 3.77 -10.29
CA HIS A 336 5.04 3.66 -8.90
C HIS A 336 4.27 2.58 -8.15
N VAL A 337 4.98 1.78 -7.35
CA VAL A 337 4.44 0.83 -6.37
C VAL A 337 5.03 1.20 -5.00
N PRO A 338 4.47 2.22 -4.31
CA PRO A 338 5.03 2.72 -3.06
C PRO A 338 4.89 1.71 -1.90
N THR A 339 5.99 1.39 -1.22
CA THR A 339 6.04 0.39 -0.13
C THR A 339 6.18 0.99 1.27
N THR A 340 6.42 2.31 1.39
CA THR A 340 6.47 3.02 2.68
C THR A 340 5.26 3.93 2.84
N LEU A 341 4.82 4.20 4.08
CA LEU A 341 3.67 5.08 4.32
C LEU A 341 3.93 6.48 3.72
N LEU A 342 5.14 7.02 3.92
CA LEU A 342 5.57 8.29 3.34
C LEU A 342 5.39 8.30 1.82
N ALA A 343 5.81 7.24 1.13
CA ALA A 343 5.65 7.17 -0.32
C ALA A 343 4.19 7.05 -0.76
N GLN A 344 3.37 6.32 0.00
CA GLN A 344 1.94 6.14 -0.29
C GLN A 344 1.11 7.42 -0.10
N VAL A 345 1.51 8.30 0.82
CA VAL A 345 0.79 9.55 1.14
C VAL A 345 1.38 10.78 0.44
N ASP A 346 2.68 10.74 0.13
CA ASP A 346 3.43 11.90 -0.34
C ASP A 346 4.31 11.58 -1.56
N SER A 347 5.51 11.02 -1.41
CA SER A 347 6.57 11.14 -2.42
C SER A 347 6.26 10.54 -3.80
N SER A 348 5.44 9.48 -3.88
CA SER A 348 5.03 8.90 -5.17
C SER A 348 4.02 9.75 -5.96
N ILE A 349 3.50 10.82 -5.34
CA ILE A 349 2.44 11.66 -5.91
C ILE A 349 3.00 13.02 -6.32
N GLY A 350 2.75 13.38 -7.57
CA GLY A 350 3.00 14.71 -8.12
C GLY A 350 4.30 14.90 -8.87
N GLY A 351 4.95 13.79 -9.24
CA GLY A 351 5.93 13.71 -10.33
C GLY A 351 7.22 14.51 -10.13
N LYS A 352 7.58 14.85 -8.89
CA LYS A 352 8.92 15.36 -8.59
C LYS A 352 9.82 14.15 -8.46
N VAL A 353 10.75 13.99 -9.40
CA VAL A 353 11.74 12.91 -9.41
C VAL A 353 13.11 13.52 -9.56
N GLY A 354 14.11 12.96 -8.89
CA GLY A 354 15.47 13.50 -8.97
C GLY A 354 16.43 12.88 -7.99
N VAL A 355 17.62 13.45 -7.88
CA VAL A 355 18.71 12.97 -7.05
C VAL A 355 19.39 14.10 -6.29
N ASN A 356 20.07 13.71 -5.22
CA ASN A 356 20.88 14.59 -4.42
C ASN A 356 22.17 14.96 -5.18
N HIS A 357 22.73 16.11 -4.83
CA HIS A 357 24.06 16.54 -5.24
C HIS A 357 24.79 17.05 -4.00
N ALA A 358 26.12 17.08 -4.02
CA ALA A 358 26.94 17.54 -2.90
C ALA A 358 26.57 18.94 -2.37
N TRP A 359 25.91 19.77 -3.21
CA TRP A 359 25.49 21.12 -2.85
C TRP A 359 24.07 21.20 -2.26
N ALA A 360 23.19 20.27 -2.60
CA ALA A 360 21.80 20.31 -2.13
C ALA A 360 21.05 18.99 -2.43
N LYS A 361 20.12 18.64 -1.55
CA LYS A 361 19.13 17.60 -1.80
C LYS A 361 18.25 17.93 -3.00
N ASN A 362 17.86 16.89 -3.75
CA ASN A 362 16.95 16.99 -4.91
C ASN A 362 17.33 18.07 -5.92
N LEU A 363 18.64 18.36 -6.08
CA LEU A 363 19.11 19.45 -6.94
C LEU A 363 18.93 19.13 -8.42
N ILE A 364 19.10 17.87 -8.80
CA ILE A 364 19.10 17.41 -10.19
C ILE A 364 17.88 16.53 -10.37
N GLY A 365 17.00 16.84 -11.32
CA GLY A 365 15.76 16.09 -11.48
C GLY A 365 14.84 16.65 -12.56
N SER A 366 13.61 16.17 -12.57
CA SER A 366 12.58 16.55 -13.54
C SER A 366 11.18 16.50 -12.92
N PHE A 367 10.23 17.20 -13.54
CA PHE A 367 8.81 16.97 -13.31
C PHE A 367 8.31 15.90 -14.28
N TYR A 368 8.19 14.66 -13.81
CA TYR A 368 7.77 13.49 -14.60
C TYR A 368 6.74 12.67 -13.82
N GLN A 369 5.51 12.64 -14.32
CA GLN A 369 4.37 12.00 -13.68
C GLN A 369 4.33 10.52 -14.06
N PRO A 370 4.00 9.62 -13.11
CA PRO A 370 3.70 8.24 -13.43
C PRO A 370 2.36 8.14 -14.17
N LEU A 371 2.21 7.13 -15.02
CA LEU A 371 0.90 6.74 -15.56
C LEU A 371 0.00 6.19 -14.45
N LEU A 372 0.59 5.44 -13.53
CA LEU A 372 -0.10 4.80 -12.41
C LEU A 372 0.75 4.85 -11.14
N VAL A 373 0.12 5.20 -10.02
CA VAL A 373 0.61 4.92 -8.66
C VAL A 373 -0.29 3.80 -8.10
N LEU A 374 0.26 2.59 -8.02
CA LEU A 374 -0.45 1.40 -7.52
C LEU A 374 -0.16 1.26 -6.02
N THR A 375 -1.02 1.84 -5.20
CA THR A 375 -0.87 1.97 -3.76
C THR A 375 -1.58 0.82 -3.03
N ASP A 376 -0.80 -0.07 -2.44
CA ASP A 376 -1.31 -1.19 -1.66
C ASP A 376 -1.02 -1.02 -0.16
N PRO A 377 -2.02 -0.67 0.67
CA PRO A 377 -1.84 -0.52 2.11
C PRO A 377 -1.43 -1.82 2.82
N CYS A 378 -1.67 -2.99 2.23
CA CYS A 378 -1.26 -4.27 2.82
C CYS A 378 0.28 -4.40 2.89
N LEU A 379 1.03 -3.70 2.03
CA LEU A 379 2.51 -3.72 2.04
C LEU A 379 3.10 -3.08 3.30
N LEU A 380 2.33 -2.24 4.00
CA LEU A 380 2.78 -1.58 5.23
C LEU A 380 2.85 -2.55 6.42
N ARG A 381 2.34 -3.79 6.30
CA ARG A 381 2.39 -4.79 7.38
C ARG A 381 3.80 -5.27 7.70
N THR A 382 4.66 -5.28 6.68
CA THR A 382 6.08 -5.66 6.85
C THR A 382 6.96 -4.44 7.12
N LEU A 383 6.40 -3.22 7.12
CA LEU A 383 7.16 -2.00 7.31
C LEU A 383 7.46 -1.81 8.81
N PRO A 384 8.72 -1.48 9.19
CA PRO A 384 9.05 -1.13 10.57
C PRO A 384 8.15 -0.02 11.11
N ILE A 385 7.84 -0.07 12.40
CA ILE A 385 6.91 0.88 13.02
C ILE A 385 7.46 2.30 12.98
N GLU A 386 8.79 2.46 13.06
CA GLU A 386 9.49 3.73 12.98
C GLU A 386 9.31 4.40 11.60
N GLU A 387 9.27 3.61 10.52
CA GLU A 387 9.00 4.08 9.16
C GLU A 387 7.52 4.43 8.96
N ILE A 388 6.61 3.70 9.62
CA ILE A 388 5.19 4.09 9.71
C ILE A 388 5.08 5.43 10.46
N SER A 389 5.73 5.57 11.61
CA SER A 389 5.76 6.81 12.40
C SER A 389 6.31 7.98 11.60
N SER A 390 7.42 7.80 10.89
CA SER A 390 8.00 8.80 9.99
C SER A 390 6.99 9.26 8.93
N GLY A 391 6.29 8.32 8.28
CA GLY A 391 5.21 8.65 7.34
C GLY A 391 3.99 9.34 7.97
N MET A 392 3.71 9.10 9.25
CA MET A 392 2.60 9.77 9.94
C MET A 392 2.83 11.27 10.12
N ALA A 393 4.08 11.76 10.13
CA ALA A 393 4.36 13.20 10.13
C ALA A 393 3.75 13.88 8.89
N GLU A 394 3.88 13.24 7.73
CA GLU A 394 3.30 13.69 6.46
C GLU A 394 1.77 13.60 6.42
N VAL A 395 1.21 12.57 7.07
CA VAL A 395 -0.25 12.44 7.25
C VAL A 395 -0.79 13.60 8.11
N VAL A 396 -0.14 13.89 9.24
CA VAL A 396 -0.53 14.99 10.14
C VAL A 396 -0.38 16.35 9.45
N LYS A 397 0.74 16.57 8.76
CA LYS A 397 0.94 17.76 7.91
C LYS A 397 -0.22 17.95 6.94
N THR A 398 -0.58 16.90 6.20
CA THR A 398 -1.63 16.96 5.18
C THR A 398 -3.01 17.19 5.80
N ALA A 399 -3.29 16.60 6.97
CA ALA A 399 -4.50 16.84 7.73
C ALA A 399 -4.62 18.32 8.14
N ILE A 400 -3.54 18.93 8.65
CA ILE A 400 -3.48 20.36 9.00
C ILE A 400 -3.67 21.25 7.76
N ILE A 401 -3.13 20.86 6.60
CA ILE A 401 -3.23 21.66 5.37
C ILE A 401 -4.65 21.65 4.79
N GLY A 402 -5.36 20.51 4.85
CA GLY A 402 -6.53 20.32 4.00
C GLY A 402 -7.67 19.46 4.52
N SER A 403 -7.61 18.88 5.73
CA SER A 403 -8.71 18.07 6.26
C SER A 403 -8.80 18.05 7.79
N PRO A 404 -9.65 18.91 8.39
CA PRO A 404 -10.03 18.81 9.80
C PRO A 404 -10.60 17.44 10.17
N ASN A 405 -11.36 16.82 9.26
CA ASN A 405 -11.96 15.50 9.49
C ASN A 405 -10.89 14.40 9.62
N LEU A 406 -9.80 14.50 8.86
CA LEU A 406 -8.67 13.58 8.97
C LEU A 406 -7.93 13.82 10.29
N PHE A 407 -7.71 15.08 10.66
CA PHE A 407 -7.07 15.46 11.92
C PHE A 407 -7.85 14.90 13.13
N ASP A 408 -9.16 15.15 13.19
CA ASP A 408 -10.04 14.65 14.25
C ASP A 408 -10.14 13.11 14.24
N PHE A 409 -10.10 12.48 13.06
CA PHE A 409 -10.08 11.03 12.93
C PHE A 409 -8.82 10.43 13.56
N ILE A 410 -7.65 10.97 13.24
CA ILE A 410 -6.36 10.50 13.77
C ILE A 410 -6.33 10.69 15.28
N GLU A 411 -6.69 11.88 15.78
CA GLU A 411 -6.71 12.17 17.22
C GLU A 411 -7.58 11.18 17.99
N ARG A 412 -8.81 10.94 17.52
CA ARG A 412 -9.73 10.00 18.17
C ARG A 412 -9.21 8.57 18.13
N LYS A 413 -8.58 8.17 17.03
CA LYS A 413 -8.09 6.80 16.85
C LYS A 413 -6.86 6.50 17.70
N LEU A 414 -5.96 7.47 17.85
CA LEU A 414 -4.74 7.32 18.64
C LEU A 414 -4.92 7.57 20.14
N HIS A 415 -6.15 7.78 20.63
CA HIS A 415 -6.42 8.14 22.02
C HIS A 415 -6.01 7.06 23.03
N GLU A 416 -6.28 5.78 22.74
CA GLU A 416 -6.14 4.68 23.70
C GLU A 416 -4.95 3.75 23.39
N TYR A 417 -4.93 3.18 22.18
CA TYR A 417 -3.94 2.17 21.76
C TYR A 417 -3.20 2.60 20.47
N PRO A 418 -2.35 3.64 20.53
CA PRO A 418 -1.75 4.23 19.34
C PRO A 418 -0.88 3.24 18.55
N SER A 419 -0.02 2.46 19.21
CA SER A 419 0.88 1.51 18.54
C SER A 419 0.13 0.39 17.81
N ASP A 420 -1.03 -0.02 18.33
CA ASP A 420 -1.87 -1.02 17.67
C ASP A 420 -2.58 -0.42 16.45
N GLU A 421 -3.17 0.78 16.60
CA GLU A 421 -3.87 1.46 15.50
C GLU A 421 -2.91 1.83 14.35
N LEU A 422 -1.66 2.20 14.63
CA LEU A 422 -0.64 2.45 13.59
C LEU A 422 -0.32 1.20 12.75
N LYS A 423 -0.58 -0.01 13.26
CA LYS A 423 -0.41 -1.26 12.51
C LYS A 423 -1.69 -1.70 11.80
N GLN A 424 -2.83 -1.07 12.09
CA GLN A 424 -4.10 -1.44 11.47
C GLN A 424 -4.16 -0.96 10.02
N THR A 425 -4.19 -1.90 9.08
CA THR A 425 -4.26 -1.58 7.64
C THR A 425 -5.49 -0.74 7.29
N SER A 426 -6.61 -0.91 8.00
CA SER A 426 -7.83 -0.13 7.75
C SER A 426 -7.71 1.34 8.19
N PHE A 427 -6.92 1.62 9.24
CA PHE A 427 -6.57 2.97 9.67
C PHE A 427 -5.67 3.63 8.63
N LEU A 428 -4.59 2.94 8.23
CA LEU A 428 -3.63 3.43 7.24
C LEU A 428 -4.28 3.66 5.87
N GLU A 429 -5.11 2.73 5.36
CA GLU A 429 -5.84 2.88 4.09
C GLU A 429 -6.65 4.18 4.05
N ARG A 430 -7.29 4.55 5.17
CA ARG A 430 -8.03 5.80 5.26
C ARG A 430 -7.11 7.01 5.21
N CYS A 431 -6.03 7.02 5.99
CA CYS A 431 -5.03 8.09 5.97
C CYS A 431 -4.46 8.27 4.56
N ILE A 432 -4.06 7.19 3.90
CA ILE A 432 -3.55 7.16 2.52
C ILE A 432 -4.57 7.74 1.54
N THR A 433 -5.82 7.28 1.59
CA THR A 433 -6.84 7.78 0.65
C THR A 433 -7.04 9.29 0.80
N GLU A 434 -7.22 9.77 2.03
CA GLU A 434 -7.50 11.19 2.26
C GLU A 434 -6.28 12.06 1.91
N CYS A 435 -5.06 11.64 2.28
CA CYS A 435 -3.83 12.36 1.94
C CYS A 435 -3.59 12.41 0.42
N ALA A 436 -3.72 11.27 -0.26
CA ALA A 436 -3.57 11.19 -1.71
C ALA A 436 -4.56 12.09 -2.43
N ALA A 437 -5.81 12.17 -1.96
CA ALA A 437 -6.83 13.05 -2.54
C ALA A 437 -6.51 14.54 -2.35
N ILE A 438 -6.02 14.93 -1.17
CA ILE A 438 -5.62 16.32 -0.88
C ILE A 438 -4.40 16.69 -1.74
N LYS A 439 -3.36 15.85 -1.74
CA LYS A 439 -2.14 16.10 -2.51
C LYS A 439 -2.42 16.14 -4.01
N ALA A 440 -3.22 15.20 -4.54
CA ALA A 440 -3.69 15.20 -5.92
C ALA A 440 -4.37 16.54 -6.29
N SER A 441 -5.24 17.05 -5.42
CA SER A 441 -5.96 18.31 -5.69
C SER A 441 -5.04 19.54 -5.73
N ILE A 442 -3.93 19.52 -4.98
CA ILE A 442 -2.93 20.60 -4.96
C ILE A 442 -2.02 20.48 -6.19
N VAL A 443 -1.59 19.27 -6.54
CA VAL A 443 -0.77 18.99 -7.73
C VAL A 443 -1.51 19.34 -9.02
N GLU A 444 -2.81 19.04 -9.13
CA GLU A 444 -3.59 19.37 -10.35
C GLU A 444 -3.65 20.90 -10.59
N LYS A 445 -3.61 21.71 -9.53
CA LYS A 445 -3.61 23.18 -9.65
C LYS A 445 -2.24 23.76 -9.94
N ASP A 446 -1.19 23.17 -9.36
CA ASP A 446 0.19 23.63 -9.50
C ASP A 446 1.16 22.45 -9.75
N PRO A 447 1.15 21.89 -10.99
CA PRO A 447 1.90 20.67 -11.31
C PRO A 447 3.42 20.87 -11.27
N PHE A 448 3.89 22.11 -11.46
CA PHE A 448 5.32 22.47 -11.53
C PHE A 448 5.83 23.23 -10.30
N ASP A 449 5.06 23.24 -9.20
CA ASP A 449 5.44 23.82 -7.91
C ASP A 449 5.89 25.29 -7.98
N GLN A 450 5.12 26.13 -8.68
CA GLN A 450 5.42 27.54 -8.86
C GLN A 450 4.83 28.42 -7.75
N ASP A 451 3.71 28.02 -7.14
CA ASP A 451 2.96 28.83 -6.18
C ASP A 451 2.18 28.00 -5.15
N GLU A 452 0.93 27.61 -5.45
CA GLU A 452 0.01 26.98 -4.48
C GLU A 452 0.58 25.72 -3.83
N ARG A 453 1.39 24.93 -4.56
CA ARG A 453 1.97 23.69 -4.04
C ARG A 453 2.99 23.93 -2.92
N LYS A 454 3.48 25.16 -2.74
CA LYS A 454 4.35 25.55 -1.61
C LYS A 454 3.72 25.29 -0.25
N ILE A 455 2.38 25.25 -0.14
CA ILE A 455 1.70 24.93 1.13
C ILE A 455 2.06 23.53 1.65
N LEU A 456 2.45 22.60 0.78
CA LEU A 456 2.92 21.26 1.16
C LEU A 456 4.24 21.28 1.92
N ASN A 457 4.95 22.42 1.93
CA ASN A 457 6.18 22.62 2.71
C ASN A 457 5.90 23.03 4.17
N LEU A 458 4.67 22.91 4.67
CA LEU A 458 4.37 23.10 6.09
C LEU A 458 5.30 22.23 6.95
N GLY A 459 5.98 22.86 7.92
CA GLY A 459 7.02 22.24 8.75
C GLY A 459 8.38 22.02 8.07
N HIS A 460 8.46 21.99 6.74
CA HIS A 460 9.68 21.58 6.03
C HIS A 460 10.80 22.62 6.06
N THR A 461 10.52 23.91 6.28
CA THR A 461 11.59 24.94 6.33
C THR A 461 12.52 24.70 7.51
N LEU A 462 11.96 24.44 8.70
CA LEU A 462 12.77 24.08 9.88
C LEU A 462 13.14 22.60 9.88
N GLY A 463 12.25 21.73 9.40
CA GLY A 463 12.55 20.30 9.27
C GLY A 463 13.81 20.03 8.44
N HIS A 464 13.89 20.56 7.22
CA HIS A 464 15.08 20.39 6.38
C HIS A 464 16.35 20.99 7.02
N ALA A 465 16.21 22.12 7.74
CA ALA A 465 17.33 22.71 8.43
C ALA A 465 17.87 21.79 9.55
N LEU A 466 16.98 21.15 10.30
CA LEU A 466 17.31 20.18 11.34
C LEU A 466 17.90 18.89 10.76
N GLU A 467 17.34 18.35 9.67
CA GLU A 467 17.90 17.19 8.96
C GLU A 467 19.35 17.46 8.55
N ALA A 468 19.60 18.64 7.95
CA ALA A 468 20.94 19.01 7.51
C ALA A 468 21.94 19.19 8.66
N VAL A 469 21.49 19.72 9.81
CA VAL A 469 22.35 19.88 11.00
C VAL A 469 22.64 18.53 11.67
N GLY A 470 21.67 17.62 11.70
CA GLY A 470 21.85 16.23 12.15
C GLY A 470 22.48 15.31 11.11
N GLU A 471 23.15 15.89 10.09
CA GLU A 471 23.84 15.22 8.99
C GLU A 471 22.99 14.15 8.25
N TYR A 472 21.67 14.26 8.30
CA TYR A 472 20.69 13.31 7.75
C TYR A 472 20.67 11.91 8.38
N PHE A 473 21.38 11.71 9.49
CA PHE A 473 21.45 10.43 10.20
C PHE A 473 20.83 10.48 11.60
N GLU A 474 20.86 11.63 12.27
CA GLU A 474 20.36 11.74 13.65
C GLU A 474 18.83 11.88 13.75
N LEU A 475 18.20 12.43 12.71
CA LEU A 475 16.75 12.53 12.59
C LEU A 475 16.33 11.93 11.26
N SER A 476 15.35 11.05 11.29
CA SER A 476 14.59 10.69 10.09
C SER A 476 13.82 11.92 9.58
N HIS A 477 13.42 11.85 8.30
CA HIS A 477 12.64 12.92 7.67
C HIS A 477 11.37 13.26 8.46
N GLY A 478 10.60 12.24 8.86
CA GLY A 478 9.36 12.45 9.60
C GLY A 478 9.56 13.07 10.98
N GLU A 479 10.64 12.73 11.69
CA GLU A 479 10.98 13.34 12.97
C GLU A 479 11.30 14.84 12.81
N ALA A 480 12.10 15.18 11.81
CA ALA A 480 12.42 16.57 11.52
C ALA A 480 11.20 17.37 11.06
N VAL A 481 10.34 16.79 10.21
CA VAL A 481 9.05 17.40 9.81
C VAL A 481 8.15 17.58 11.03
N SER A 482 8.06 16.62 11.93
CA SER A 482 7.29 16.71 13.17
C SER A 482 7.70 17.92 14.02
N ILE A 483 9.00 18.09 14.27
CA ILE A 483 9.54 19.24 15.02
C ILE A 483 9.23 20.55 14.28
N GLY A 484 9.42 20.56 12.96
CA GLY A 484 9.11 21.71 12.11
C GLY A 484 7.62 22.08 12.11
N LEU A 485 6.71 21.10 12.14
CA LEU A 485 5.27 21.31 12.27
C LEU A 485 4.94 22.01 13.58
N VAL A 486 5.48 21.52 14.70
CA VAL A 486 5.25 22.11 16.03
C VAL A 486 5.76 23.55 16.07
N ALA A 487 6.96 23.81 15.52
CA ALA A 487 7.49 25.17 15.43
C ALA A 487 6.59 26.10 14.58
N ALA A 488 6.11 25.62 13.42
CA ALA A 488 5.19 26.40 12.59
C ALA A 488 3.87 26.70 13.31
N VAL A 489 3.34 25.75 14.08
CA VAL A 489 2.11 25.93 14.87
C VAL A 489 2.35 26.92 16.02
N ARG A 490 3.49 26.85 16.72
CA ARG A 490 3.87 27.83 17.76
C ARG A 490 3.93 29.27 17.23
N ILE A 491 4.52 29.47 16.05
CA ILE A 491 4.54 30.79 15.39
C ILE A 491 3.13 31.23 15.02
N ALA A 492 2.28 30.30 14.54
CA ALA A 492 0.89 30.61 14.23
C ALA A 492 0.08 31.02 15.48
N VAL A 493 0.32 30.37 16.63
CA VAL A 493 -0.27 30.76 17.92
C VAL A 493 0.20 32.15 18.34
N SER A 494 1.51 32.42 18.32
CA SER A 494 2.04 33.74 18.71
C SER A 494 1.54 34.88 17.81
N ARG A 495 1.13 34.55 16.58
CA ARG A 495 0.52 35.47 15.62
C ARG A 495 -1.01 35.49 15.65
N GLY A 496 -1.66 34.78 16.57
CA GLY A 496 -3.11 34.72 16.73
C GLY A 496 -3.87 34.05 15.57
N LEU A 497 -3.20 33.20 14.79
CA LEU A 497 -3.78 32.52 13.62
C LEU A 497 -4.50 31.22 13.96
N VAL A 498 -4.07 30.60 15.06
CA VAL A 498 -4.63 29.39 15.68
C VAL A 498 -4.53 29.55 17.20
N ASP A 499 -5.26 28.73 17.95
CA ASP A 499 -5.29 28.77 19.42
C ASP A 499 -4.28 27.78 20.04
N GLU A 500 -3.99 27.95 21.34
CA GLU A 500 -3.12 27.05 22.11
C GLU A 500 -3.65 25.60 22.15
N GLU A 501 -4.96 25.43 22.06
CA GLU A 501 -5.58 24.11 21.98
C GLU A 501 -5.17 23.38 20.70
N PHE A 502 -5.11 24.06 19.56
CA PHE A 502 -4.62 23.49 18.31
C PHE A 502 -3.15 23.03 18.41
N LEU A 503 -2.29 23.80 19.09
CA LEU A 503 -0.91 23.39 19.38
C LEU A 503 -0.87 22.12 20.24
N ARG A 504 -1.63 22.10 21.34
CA ARG A 504 -1.71 20.95 22.26
C ARG A 504 -2.17 19.68 21.54
N ARG A 505 -3.22 19.79 20.71
CA ARG A 505 -3.75 18.67 19.91
C ARG A 505 -2.72 18.17 18.90
N THR A 506 -2.06 19.07 18.18
CA THR A 506 -1.00 18.72 17.22
C THR A 506 0.15 17.97 17.89
N MET A 507 0.67 18.49 19.00
CA MET A 507 1.74 17.83 19.77
C MET A 507 1.29 16.47 20.31
N THR A 508 0.04 16.36 20.78
CA THR A 508 -0.52 15.10 21.28
C THR A 508 -0.55 14.05 20.18
N ILE A 509 -1.05 14.38 18.99
CA ILE A 509 -1.10 13.44 17.86
C ILE A 509 0.31 12.98 17.47
N LEU A 510 1.27 13.91 17.32
CA LEU A 510 2.64 13.59 16.92
C LEU A 510 3.33 12.70 17.97
N ASN A 511 3.21 13.02 19.26
CA ASN A 511 3.73 12.17 20.34
C ASN A 511 3.09 10.77 20.33
N ARG A 512 1.77 10.67 20.06
CA ARG A 512 1.09 9.37 19.93
C ARG A 512 1.51 8.60 18.69
N CYS A 513 2.03 9.28 17.67
CA CYS A 513 2.68 8.63 16.53
C CYS A 513 4.12 8.19 16.84
N GLY A 514 4.66 8.45 18.05
CA GLY A 514 6.05 8.18 18.39
C GLY A 514 7.04 9.18 17.81
N LEU A 515 6.57 10.37 17.40
CA LEU A 515 7.41 11.40 16.79
C LEU A 515 7.83 12.47 17.82
N PRO A 516 9.05 13.02 17.71
CA PRO A 516 9.52 14.10 18.56
C PRO A 516 8.79 15.42 18.24
N VAL A 517 8.52 16.19 19.28
CA VAL A 517 7.89 17.52 19.20
C VAL A 517 8.82 18.66 19.63
N THR A 518 10.09 18.33 19.89
CA THR A 518 11.15 19.23 20.32
C THR A 518 12.43 18.90 19.57
N ALA A 519 13.19 19.92 19.17
CA ALA A 519 14.48 19.72 18.53
C ALA A 519 15.49 19.09 19.49
N PRO A 520 16.39 18.21 19.01
CA PRO A 520 17.62 17.86 19.73
C PRO A 520 18.41 19.14 20.07
N PRO A 521 19.32 19.14 21.06
CA PRO A 521 20.04 20.32 21.54
C PRO A 521 21.15 20.78 20.56
N TYR A 522 20.78 20.98 19.30
CA TYR A 522 21.63 21.50 18.24
C TYR A 522 22.01 22.95 18.47
N ASN A 523 23.17 23.31 17.93
CA ASN A 523 23.66 24.66 18.00
C ASN A 523 22.81 25.59 17.12
N GLU A 524 22.22 26.63 17.73
CA GLU A 524 21.37 27.60 17.02
C GLU A 524 22.05 28.24 15.81
N LYS A 525 23.36 28.53 15.87
CA LYS A 525 24.09 29.12 14.73
C LYS A 525 24.17 28.16 13.55
N SER A 526 24.27 26.86 13.81
CA SER A 526 24.30 25.84 12.75
C SER A 526 22.93 25.73 12.06
N ILE A 527 21.85 25.81 12.83
CA ILE A 527 20.48 25.86 12.29
C ILE A 527 20.27 27.13 11.45
N ALA A 528 20.70 28.30 11.95
CA ALA A 528 20.61 29.56 11.22
C ALA A 528 21.40 29.53 9.89
N GLN A 529 22.62 28.97 9.90
CA GLN A 529 23.42 28.78 8.69
C GLN A 529 22.71 27.86 7.69
N SER A 530 22.15 26.74 8.16
CA SER A 530 21.39 25.80 7.33
C SER A 530 20.15 26.44 6.69
N LEU A 531 19.40 27.25 7.45
CA LEU A 531 18.27 28.01 6.92
C LEU A 531 18.67 28.94 5.76
N HIS A 532 19.85 29.54 5.80
CA HIS A 532 20.34 30.40 4.70
C HIS A 532 20.75 29.65 3.43
N LEU A 533 21.00 28.35 3.52
CA LEU A 533 21.30 27.47 2.38
C LEU A 533 20.03 26.94 1.70
N ASP A 534 18.87 26.97 2.37
CA ASP A 534 17.61 26.53 1.79
C ASP A 534 17.15 27.46 0.64
N LYS A 535 16.90 26.85 -0.52
CA LYS A 535 16.43 27.48 -1.77
C LYS A 535 15.06 28.15 -1.65
N LYS A 536 14.34 27.96 -0.54
CA LYS A 536 13.08 28.68 -0.24
C LYS A 536 13.25 30.17 0.06
N LYS A 537 14.48 30.70 -0.02
CA LYS A 537 14.79 32.13 0.00
C LYS A 537 14.67 32.73 -1.41
N GLN A 538 13.50 33.27 -1.78
CA GLN A 538 13.38 34.11 -2.99
C GLN A 538 13.57 35.57 -2.61
N SER A 539 14.46 36.27 -3.33
CA SER A 539 14.74 37.71 -3.14
C SER A 539 15.05 38.11 -1.69
N GLY A 540 15.74 37.24 -0.94
CA GLY A 540 16.19 37.51 0.43
C GLY A 540 15.16 37.24 1.54
N ARG A 541 13.94 36.77 1.22
CA ARG A 541 12.88 36.46 2.20
C ARG A 541 12.55 34.97 2.24
N PHE A 542 12.26 34.44 3.42
CA PHE A 542 11.85 33.05 3.61
C PHE A 542 10.38 32.86 3.23
N HIS A 543 10.07 31.94 2.32
CA HIS A 543 8.70 31.46 2.16
C HIS A 543 8.40 30.45 3.27
N PHE A 544 7.81 30.92 4.36
CA PHE A 544 7.42 30.11 5.50
C PHE A 544 5.94 29.76 5.41
N VAL A 545 5.55 28.55 5.80
CA VAL A 545 4.16 28.11 5.74
C VAL A 545 3.60 28.06 7.16
N LEU A 546 2.48 28.74 7.40
CA LEU A 546 1.80 28.74 8.69
C LEU A 546 0.40 28.15 8.56
N PRO A 547 -0.02 27.32 9.53
CA PRO A 547 -1.42 26.93 9.62
C PRO A 547 -2.28 28.14 9.96
N VAL A 548 -3.47 28.18 9.36
CA VAL A 548 -4.49 29.20 9.57
C VAL A 548 -5.85 28.53 9.65
N ARG A 549 -6.69 28.99 10.57
CA ARG A 549 -8.07 28.55 10.63
C ARG A 549 -8.92 29.46 9.72
N ILE A 550 -9.34 28.94 8.57
CA ILE A 550 -10.26 29.64 7.66
C ILE A 550 -11.66 29.06 7.85
N GLY A 551 -12.49 29.73 8.65
CA GLY A 551 -13.81 29.21 9.00
C GLY A 551 -13.74 27.85 9.71
N SER A 552 -14.35 26.82 9.13
CA SER A 552 -14.33 25.43 9.62
C SER A 552 -13.24 24.56 8.98
N ILE A 553 -12.34 25.14 8.17
CA ILE A 553 -11.27 24.42 7.47
C ILE A 553 -9.92 24.80 8.06
N MET A 554 -9.07 23.80 8.29
CA MET A 554 -7.65 23.99 8.54
C MET A 554 -6.99 24.21 7.17
N ALA A 555 -6.38 25.36 6.98
CA ALA A 555 -5.66 25.71 5.77
C ALA A 555 -4.24 26.13 6.14
N ALA A 556 -3.35 26.19 5.15
CA ALA A 556 -2.02 26.73 5.32
C ALA A 556 -1.82 27.91 4.37
N ARG A 557 -1.06 28.92 4.81
CA ARG A 557 -0.67 30.07 3.98
C ARG A 557 0.83 30.23 3.93
N VAL A 558 1.34 30.64 2.78
CA VAL A 558 2.73 31.07 2.62
C VAL A 558 2.84 32.51 3.11
N VAL A 559 3.81 32.79 3.97
CA VAL A 559 4.15 34.12 4.49
C VAL A 559 5.64 34.39 4.26
N THR A 560 6.02 35.65 4.17
CA THR A 560 7.41 36.08 3.89
C THR A 560 8.04 36.95 4.97
N ASP A 561 7.33 37.13 6.08
CA ASP A 561 7.66 38.04 7.17
C ASP A 561 7.98 37.30 8.48
N VAL A 562 8.26 36.00 8.41
CA VAL A 562 8.76 35.21 9.56
C VAL A 562 10.25 35.44 9.69
N SER A 563 10.66 36.04 10.81
CA SER A 563 12.06 36.31 11.11
C SER A 563 12.80 35.05 11.57
N GLU A 564 14.13 35.04 11.43
CA GLU A 564 14.98 33.97 11.97
C GLU A 564 14.84 33.83 13.48
N ALA A 565 14.75 34.95 14.20
CA ALA A 565 14.53 34.95 15.65
C ALA A 565 13.19 34.28 16.03
N GLU A 566 12.11 34.53 15.28
CA GLU A 566 10.83 33.82 15.48
C GLU A 566 10.98 32.31 15.24
N MET A 567 11.71 31.91 14.19
CA MET A 567 11.94 30.50 13.88
C MET A 567 12.74 29.77 14.96
N LEU A 568 13.86 30.35 15.40
CA LEU A 568 14.70 29.76 16.45
C LEU A 568 13.95 29.72 17.78
N ALA A 569 13.27 30.79 18.18
CA ALA A 569 12.47 30.81 19.41
C ALA A 569 11.38 29.72 19.41
N ALA A 570 10.76 29.45 18.25
CA ALA A 570 9.72 28.44 18.13
C ALA A 570 10.23 27.00 18.28
N LEU A 571 11.51 26.72 18.02
CA LEU A 571 12.10 25.38 18.23
C LEU A 571 12.23 25.03 19.72
N TRP A 572 12.59 26.00 20.55
CA TRP A 572 13.01 25.76 21.94
C TRP A 572 11.98 26.09 23.02
N LYS A 573 10.88 26.78 22.66
CA LYS A 573 9.87 27.20 23.64
C LYS A 573 9.15 25.99 24.27
N GLY A 574 9.47 25.65 25.51
CA GLY A 574 8.91 24.51 26.26
C GLY A 574 9.91 23.44 26.72
N ALA A 575 11.22 23.75 26.71
CA ALA A 575 12.27 22.92 27.33
C ALA A 575 12.55 23.27 28.82
N GLU A 576 11.61 23.96 29.48
CA GLU A 576 11.65 24.24 30.93
C GLU A 576 10.70 23.32 31.70
#